data_AF-A0A0G1JPK6-F1
#
_entry.id   AF-A0A0G1JPK6-F1
#
_cell.length_a   1.000
_cell.length_b   1.000
_cell.length_c   1.000
_cell.angle_alpha   90.00
_cell.angle_beta   90.00
_cell.angle_gamma   90.00
#
_symmetry.space_group_name_H-M   'P 1'
#
loop_
_entity.id
_entity.type
_entity.pdbx_description
1 polymer ?
#
loop_
_entity_poly.entity_id
_entity_poly.type
_entity_poly.pdbx_seq_one_letter_code
_entity_poly.pdbx_strand_id
1 'polypeptide(L)' 'MRSRFLRTLPILLFSIFLAGCQLNPFAKKAGIQVTSHPDANVVINGKSVGKTPYYVENTDAGNATIQMTAVDSGQSWEG' A
#
# COMPACT_ATOMS: atom_id res chain seq x y z
N MET A 1 17.71 1.58 -46.55
CA MET A 1 17.40 1.80 -45.10
C MET A 1 16.34 0.85 -44.51
N ARG A 2 15.41 0.25 -45.26
CA ARG A 2 14.31 -0.60 -44.73
C ARG A 2 14.73 -1.91 -44.01
N SER A 3 15.88 -2.51 -44.33
CA SER A 3 16.28 -3.83 -43.78
C SER A 3 16.89 -3.79 -42.37
N ARG A 4 17.45 -2.64 -41.95
CA ARG A 4 18.10 -2.51 -40.63
C ARG A 4 17.08 -2.43 -39.49
N PHE A 5 15.94 -1.79 -39.75
CA PHE A 5 14.82 -1.63 -38.81
C PHE A 5 14.03 -2.94 -38.59
N LEU A 6 13.93 -3.78 -39.62
CA LEU A 6 13.24 -5.07 -39.54
C LEU A 6 14.00 -6.08 -38.65
N ARG A 7 15.32 -5.91 -38.51
CA ARG A 7 16.19 -6.75 -37.68
C ARG A 7 16.17 -6.37 -36.19
N THR A 8 15.90 -5.10 -35.87
CA THR A 8 15.85 -4.59 -34.49
C THR A 8 14.46 -4.68 -33.88
N LEU A 9 13.41 -4.78 -34.71
CA LEU A 9 12.02 -4.96 -34.28
C LEU A 9 11.80 -6.12 -33.29
N PRO A 10 12.32 -7.36 -33.52
CA PRO A 10 12.11 -8.45 -32.57
C PRO A 10 12.82 -8.24 -31.23
N ILE A 11 13.96 -7.53 -31.21
CA ILE A 11 14.71 -7.22 -29.99
C ILE A 11 13.89 -6.27 -29.11
N LEU A 12 13.30 -5.23 -29.73
CA LEU A 12 12.47 -4.25 -29.04
C LEU A 12 11.16 -4.87 -28.51
N LEU A 13 10.56 -5.79 -29.27
CA LEU A 13 9.37 -6.54 -28.84
C LEU A 13 9.66 -7.46 -27.65
N PHE A 14 10.84 -8.09 -27.62
CA PHE A 14 11.28 -8.94 -26.51
C PHE A 14 11.52 -8.12 -25.24
N SER A 15 12.11 -6.92 -25.34
CA SER A 15 12.29 -6.01 -24.19
C SER A 15 10.96 -5.58 -23.57
N ILE A 16 9.93 -5.32 -24.39
CA ILE A 16 8.59 -4.98 -23.92
C ILE A 16 7.94 -6.17 -23.22
N PHE A 17 8.15 -7.38 -23.74
CA PHE A 17 7.63 -8.60 -23.13
C PHE A 17 8.24 -8.88 -21.75
N LEU A 18 9.54 -8.61 -21.56
CA LEU A 18 10.21 -8.74 -20.26
C LEU A 18 9.83 -7.65 -19.24
N ALA A 19 9.37 -6.48 -19.69
CA ALA A 19 8.94 -5.40 -18.79
C ALA A 19 7.62 -5.70 -18.05
N GLY A 20 6.93 -6.80 -18.38
CA GLY A 20 5.66 -7.19 -17.78
C GLY A 20 5.70 -7.69 -16.32
N CYS A 21 6.87 -7.74 -15.67
CA CYS A 21 7.00 -8.34 -14.33
C CYS A 21 6.29 -7.60 -13.18
N GLN A 22 5.90 -6.34 -13.35
CA GLN A 22 5.35 -5.52 -12.24
C GLN A 22 3.82 -5.52 -12.15
N LEU A 23 3.13 -6.06 -13.16
CA LEU A 23 1.67 -6.24 -13.16
C LEU A 23 1.34 -7.65 -12.68
N ASN A 24 1.06 -7.81 -11.38
CA ASN A 24 0.62 -9.08 -10.81
C ASN A 24 -0.91 -9.08 -10.67
N PRO A 25 -1.69 -9.55 -11.67
CA PRO A 25 -3.16 -9.57 -11.62
C PRO A 25 -3.73 -10.48 -10.52
N PHE A 26 -2.88 -11.32 -9.93
CA PHE A 26 -3.22 -12.20 -8.80
C PHE A 26 -2.79 -11.64 -7.44
N ALA A 27 -2.40 -10.36 -7.37
CA ALA A 27 -2.09 -9.71 -6.09
C ALA A 27 -3.33 -9.76 -5.19
N LYS A 28 -3.16 -10.35 -3.99
CA LYS A 28 -4.23 -10.44 -3.01
C LYS A 28 -4.50 -9.04 -2.45
N LYS A 29 -5.76 -8.63 -2.51
CA LYS A 29 -6.22 -7.38 -1.88
C LYS A 29 -6.47 -7.62 -0.41
N ALA A 30 -6.07 -6.67 0.42
CA ALA A 30 -6.44 -6.61 1.84
C ALA A 30 -7.07 -5.26 2.17
N GLY A 31 -7.71 -5.19 3.33
CA GLY A 31 -8.29 -3.96 3.87
C GLY A 31 -8.02 -3.87 5.37
N ILE A 32 -7.92 -2.65 5.88
CA ILE A 32 -7.70 -2.38 7.31
C ILE A 32 -8.78 -1.41 7.77
N GLN A 33 -9.47 -1.78 8.85
CA GLN A 33 -10.42 -0.94 9.56
C GLN A 33 -9.93 -0.77 11.00
N VAL A 34 -9.75 0.48 11.42
CA VAL A 34 -9.32 0.82 12.78
C VAL A 34 -10.35 1.75 13.39
N THR A 35 -10.97 1.31 14.48
CA THR A 35 -11.93 2.09 15.26
C THR A 35 -11.47 2.14 16.71
N SER A 36 -11.62 3.28 17.37
CA SER A 36 -11.34 3.42 18.79
C SER A 36 -12.30 4.42 19.42
N HIS A 37 -12.42 4.34 20.74
CA HIS A 37 -13.12 5.34 21.55
C HIS A 37 -12.32 5.50 22.86
N PRO A 38 -11.74 6.69 23.16
CA PRO A 38 -11.77 7.95 22.41
C PRO A 38 -11.00 7.90 21.09
N ASP A 39 -11.07 8.98 20.31
CA ASP A 39 -10.34 9.12 19.05
C ASP A 39 -8.83 8.90 19.27
N ALA A 40 -8.20 8.15 18.36
CA ALA A 40 -6.77 7.88 18.39
C ALA A 40 -6.11 8.25 17.06
N ASN A 41 -4.88 8.73 17.10
CA ASN A 41 -4.02 8.84 15.93
C ASN A 41 -3.55 7.43 15.55
N VAL A 42 -3.59 7.11 14.26
CA VAL A 42 -3.26 5.79 13.70
C VAL A 42 -2.01 5.92 12.83
N VAL A 43 -1.05 5.03 13.09
CA VAL A 43 0.19 4.89 12.33
C VAL A 43 0.25 3.45 11.80
N ILE A 44 0.40 3.29 10.48
CA ILE A 44 0.51 1.98 9.82
C ILE A 44 1.87 1.91 9.14
N ASN A 45 2.65 0.87 9.44
CA ASN A 45 4.00 0.65 8.91
C ASN A 45 4.92 1.88 9.10
N GLY A 46 4.81 2.55 10.25
CA GLY A 46 5.57 3.76 10.56
C GLY A 46 5.08 5.05 9.89
N LYS A 47 4.02 4.98 9.08
CA LYS A 47 3.40 6.16 8.43
C LYS A 47 2.14 6.56 9.17
N SER A 48 2.05 7.82 9.60
CA SER A 48 0.81 8.38 10.15
C SER A 48 -0.26 8.43 9.06
N VAL A 49 -1.35 7.68 9.24
CA VAL A 49 -2.44 7.56 8.26
C VAL A 49 -3.66 8.41 8.60
N GLY A 50 -3.79 8.85 9.86
CA GLY A 50 -4.87 9.75 10.27
C GLY A 50 -5.35 9.48 11.69
N LYS A 51 -6.64 9.75 11.92
CA LYS A 51 -7.34 9.46 13.17
C LYS A 51 -8.39 8.37 12.98
N THR A 52 -8.72 7.66 14.03
CA THR A 52 -9.90 6.77 14.05
C THR A 52 -11.19 7.58 13.93
N PRO A 53 -12.24 7.05 13.29
CA PRO A 53 -12.27 5.80 12.53
C PRO A 53 -11.50 5.92 11.21
N TYR A 54 -10.62 4.95 10.94
CA TYR A 54 -9.82 4.89 9.71
C TYR A 54 -10.16 3.63 8.91
N TYR A 55 -10.31 3.80 7.60
CA TYR A 55 -10.68 2.72 6.68
C TYR A 55 -9.86 2.78 5.40
N VAL A 56 -9.33 1.63 4.98
CA VAL A 56 -8.63 1.48 3.70
C VAL A 56 -9.00 0.15 3.05
N GLU A 57 -9.54 0.23 1.84
CA GLU A 57 -9.76 -0.91 0.95
C GLU A 57 -8.65 -0.88 -0.11
N ASN A 58 -8.03 -2.03 -0.43
CA ASN A 58 -6.93 -2.18 -1.39
C ASN A 58 -5.52 -1.86 -0.85
N THR A 59 -5.23 -2.25 0.39
CA THR A 59 -3.82 -2.37 0.81
C THR A 59 -3.23 -3.69 0.31
N ASP A 60 -1.91 -3.70 0.13
CA ASP A 60 -1.17 -4.93 -0.17
C ASP A 60 -1.38 -5.96 0.95
N ALA A 61 -1.65 -7.21 0.56
CA ALA A 61 -1.73 -8.30 1.50
C ALA A 61 -0.35 -8.62 2.09
N GLY A 62 -0.27 -8.71 3.41
CA GLY A 62 0.96 -8.99 4.13
C GLY A 62 0.86 -8.62 5.60
N ASN A 63 2.00 -8.54 6.27
CA ASN A 63 2.08 -8.08 7.65
C ASN A 63 2.04 -6.55 7.69
N ALA A 64 1.13 -6.00 8.50
CA ALA A 64 1.05 -4.58 8.77
C ALA A 64 1.26 -4.33 10.27
N THR A 65 2.14 -3.40 10.62
CA THR A 65 2.33 -2.94 11.99
C THR A 65 1.45 -1.74 12.24
N ILE A 66 0.52 -1.86 13.18
CA ILE A 66 -0.42 -0.79 13.55
C ILE A 66 -0.02 -0.26 14.92
N GLN A 67 0.19 1.05 15.01
CA GLN A 67 0.40 1.76 16.26
C GLN A 67 -0.72 2.79 16.41
N MET A 68 -1.25 2.91 17.62
CA MET A 68 -2.29 3.88 17.94
C MET A 68 -1.87 4.68 19.16
N THR A 69 -2.14 5.97 19.12
CA THR A 69 -1.92 6.88 20.26
C THR A 69 -3.21 7.63 20.49
N ALA A 70 -3.76 7.56 21.70
CA ALA A 70 -4.95 8.32 22.05
C ALA A 70 -4.74 9.80 21.71
N VAL A 71 -5.72 10.42 21.06
CA VAL A 71 -5.77 11.87 20.96
C VAL A 71 -6.06 12.34 22.37
N ASP A 72 -5.04 12.96 22.97
CA ASP A 72 -5.00 13.36 24.38
C ASP A 72 -6.37 13.86 24.86
N SER A 73 -7.07 13.00 25.61
CA SER A 73 -8.37 13.31 26.20
C SER A 73 -8.21 13.93 27.60
N GLY A 74 -6.96 14.18 28.05
CA GLY A 74 -6.69 14.64 29.41
C GLY A 74 -7.09 13.63 30.48
N GLN A 75 -7.29 12.36 30.12
CA GLN A 75 -7.64 11.28 31.04
C GLN A 75 -6.50 10.26 31.05
N SER A 76 -5.61 10.40 32.04
CA SER A 76 -4.65 9.35 32.38
C SER A 76 -5.41 8.18 33.01
N TRP A 77 -4.94 6.95 32.77
CA TRP A 77 -5.47 5.72 33.39
C TRP A 77 -5.18 5.65 34.90
N GLU A 78 -4.42 6.60 35.43
CA GLU A 78 -4.00 6.73 36.82
C GLU A 78 -4.91 7.69 37.62
N GLY A 79 -6.23 7.64 37.35
CA GLY A 79 -7.25 8.33 38.13
C GLY A 79 -7.67 7.56 39.37
#